data_AF-A0A1B6FSC6-F1
#
_entry.id   AF-A0A1B6FSC6-F1
#
_cell.length_a   1.000
_cell.length_b   1.000
_cell.length_c   1.000
_cell.angle_alpha   90.00
_cell.angle_beta   90.00
_cell.angle_gamma   90.00
#
_symmetry.space_group_name_H-M   'P 1'
#
loop_
_entity.id
_entity.type
_entity.pdbx_description
1 polymer ?
#
loop_
_entity_poly.entity_id
_entity_poly.type
_entity_poly.pdbx_seq_one_letter_code
_entity_poly.pdbx_strand_id
1 'polypeptide(L)'
;FKPFENLLCLELCDADVQDQIVSCICEFVEANQNEIRSGWRPLFGALRVVSSSHLGSLLDVFRVFLDTNNTLVFSNAAVDCILCLLKHVKGNDNMTEDMAEE
;
A
#
# COMPACT_ATOMS: atom_id res chain seq x y z
N PHE A 1 -4.41 -4.98 -11.30
CA PHE A 1 -4.47 -4.50 -9.90
C PHE A 1 -5.87 -4.45 -9.29
N LYS A 2 -6.94 -4.14 -10.04
CA LYS A 2 -8.33 -4.32 -9.59
C LYS A 2 -8.63 -5.70 -8.93
N PRO A 3 -8.01 -6.82 -9.36
CA PRO A 3 -8.17 -8.11 -8.66
C PRO A 3 -7.66 -8.09 -7.22
N PHE A 4 -6.52 -7.44 -6.93
CA PHE A 4 -5.99 -7.33 -5.56
C PHE A 4 -6.84 -6.40 -4.70
N GLU A 5 -7.26 -5.26 -5.25
CA GLU A 5 -8.20 -4.36 -4.57
C GLU A 5 -9.51 -5.09 -4.24
N ASN A 6 -10.07 -5.86 -5.18
CA ASN A 6 -11.27 -6.64 -4.96
C ASN A 6 -11.04 -7.71 -3.88
N LEU A 7 -9.95 -8.48 -3.97
CA LEU A 7 -9.59 -9.53 -3.00
C LEU A 7 -9.43 -8.97 -1.59
N LEU A 8 -8.74 -7.83 -1.44
CA LEU A 8 -8.52 -7.16 -0.16
C LEU A 8 -9.82 -6.57 0.42
N CYS A 9 -10.79 -6.25 -0.42
CA CYS A 9 -12.11 -5.76 -0.03
C CYS A 9 -13.17 -6.87 0.15
N LEU A 10 -12.83 -8.15 -0.02
CA LEU A 10 -13.76 -9.26 0.21
C LEU A 10 -13.96 -9.48 1.71
N GLU A 11 -15.20 -9.78 2.12
CA GLU A 11 -15.55 -10.21 3.50
C GLU A 11 -14.77 -11.44 4.00
N LEU A 12 -14.10 -12.18 3.09
CA LEU A 12 -13.31 -13.38 3.39
C LEU A 12 -11.80 -13.11 3.48
N CYS A 13 -11.35 -11.87 3.32
CA CYS A 13 -9.94 -11.51 3.49
C CYS A 13 -9.64 -11.41 4.99
N ASP A 14 -9.34 -12.56 5.60
CA ASP A 14 -8.82 -12.59 6.96
C ASP A 14 -7.37 -12.07 7.01
N ALA A 15 -6.83 -11.94 8.23
CA ALA A 15 -5.48 -11.43 8.44
C ALA A 15 -4.42 -12.28 7.73
N ASP A 16 -4.53 -13.61 7.74
CA ASP A 16 -3.54 -14.50 7.14
C ASP A 16 -3.52 -14.40 5.61
N VAL A 17 -4.69 -14.24 4.99
CA VAL A 17 -4.81 -13.99 3.55
C VAL A 17 -4.26 -12.61 3.20
N GLN A 18 -4.55 -11.60 4.02
CA GLN A 18 -4.01 -10.26 3.82
C GLN A 18 -2.48 -10.22 3.90
N ASP A 19 -1.88 -10.91 4.88
CA ASP A 19 -0.43 -11.06 5.04
C ASP A 19 0.22 -11.66 3.78
N GLN A 20 -0.36 -12.74 3.26
CA GLN A 20 0.13 -13.39 2.04
C GLN A 20 0.04 -12.47 0.82
N ILE A 21 -1.06 -11.72 0.70
CA ILE A 21 -1.23 -10.75 -0.39
C ILE A 21 -0.17 -9.64 -0.28
N VAL A 22 0.05 -9.10 0.92
CA VAL A 22 1.04 -8.05 1.16
C VAL A 22 2.46 -8.56 0.87
N SER A 23 2.82 -9.75 1.34
CA SER A 23 4.12 -10.38 1.05
C SER A 23 4.34 -10.54 -0.45
N CYS A 24 3.34 -11.10 -1.14
CA CYS A 24 3.39 -11.28 -2.60
C CYS A 24 3.56 -9.96 -3.35
N ILE A 25 2.89 -8.89 -2.89
CA ILE A 25 3.05 -7.56 -3.46
C ILE A 25 4.47 -7.01 -3.23
N CYS A 26 5.02 -7.16 -2.03
CA CYS A 26 6.38 -6.69 -1.72
C CYS A 26 7.40 -7.39 -2.60
N GLU A 27 7.34 -8.72 -2.70
CA GLU A 27 8.21 -9.53 -3.57
C GLU A 27 8.07 -9.12 -5.04
N PHE A 28 6.85 -8.89 -5.52
CA PHE A 28 6.60 -8.42 -6.88
C PHE A 28 7.25 -7.07 -7.14
N VAL A 29 7.11 -6.13 -6.19
CA VAL A 29 7.68 -4.79 -6.29
C VAL A 29 9.19 -4.84 -6.35
N GLU A 30 9.83 -5.62 -5.46
CA GLU A 30 11.28 -5.79 -5.43
C GLU A 30 11.81 -6.40 -6.74
N ALA A 31 11.15 -7.44 -7.25
CA ALA A 31 11.59 -8.14 -8.46
C ALA A 31 11.37 -7.31 -9.75
N ASN A 32 10.39 -6.40 -9.77
CA ASN A 32 9.93 -5.74 -11.00
C ASN A 32 9.91 -4.21 -10.94
N GLN A 33 10.59 -3.58 -9.98
CA GLN A 33 10.53 -2.14 -9.70
C GLN A 33 10.57 -1.21 -10.94
N ASN A 34 11.39 -1.54 -11.94
CA ASN A 34 11.55 -0.75 -13.17
C ASN A 34 10.42 -0.98 -14.19
N GLU A 35 9.74 -2.13 -14.13
CA GLU A 35 8.73 -2.54 -15.11
C GLU A 35 7.30 -2.26 -14.66
N ILE A 36 7.08 -1.87 -13.40
CA ILE A 36 5.74 -1.54 -12.87
C ILE A 36 5.11 -0.36 -13.62
N ARG A 37 5.89 0.69 -13.94
CA ARG A 37 5.50 1.86 -14.75
C ARG A 37 4.14 2.46 -14.34
N SER A 38 3.13 2.45 -15.22
CA SER A 38 1.78 2.97 -14.92
C SER A 38 1.02 2.15 -13.87
N GLY A 39 1.49 0.94 -13.56
CA GLY A 39 0.94 0.05 -12.54
C GLY A 39 1.09 0.55 -11.11
N TRP A 40 1.96 1.52 -10.84
CA TRP A 40 2.13 2.13 -9.52
C TRP A 40 0.84 2.75 -8.99
N ARG A 41 0.09 3.45 -9.86
CA ARG A 41 -1.18 4.08 -9.47
C ARG A 41 -2.20 3.08 -8.91
N PRO A 42 -2.60 2.04 -9.66
CA PRO A 42 -3.56 1.08 -9.14
C PRO A 42 -2.97 0.17 -8.04
N LEU A 43 -1.63 0.04 -7.95
CA LEU A 43 -0.99 -0.62 -6.80
C LEU A 43 -1.26 0.18 -5.51
N PHE A 44 -1.01 1.49 -5.49
CA PHE A 44 -1.32 2.33 -4.34
C PHE A 44 -2.81 2.39 -4.01
N GLY A 45 -3.68 2.28 -5.02
CA GLY A 45 -5.12 2.11 -4.82
C GLY A 45 -5.43 0.86 -3.98
N ALA A 46 -4.87 -0.30 -4.36
CA ALA A 46 -5.05 -1.55 -3.62
C ALA A 46 -4.42 -1.50 -2.22
N LEU A 47 -3.22 -0.92 -2.09
CA LEU A 47 -2.54 -0.83 -0.79
C LEU A 47 -3.26 0.10 0.21
N ARG A 48 -4.15 0.97 -0.26
CA ARG A 48 -4.92 1.87 0.61
C ARG A 48 -5.96 1.12 1.45
N VAL A 49 -6.41 -0.07 1.02
CA VAL A 49 -7.40 -0.86 1.76
C VAL A 49 -6.78 -1.88 2.73
N VAL A 50 -5.47 -2.10 2.64
CA VAL A 50 -4.71 -2.97 3.57
C VAL A 50 -4.77 -2.41 4.99
N SER A 51 -4.78 -3.27 6.01
CA SER A 51 -4.71 -2.87 7.42
C SER A 51 -3.42 -2.09 7.73
N SER A 52 -3.50 -1.15 8.67
CA SER A 52 -2.33 -0.39 9.15
C SER A 52 -1.31 -1.27 9.90
N SER A 53 -1.68 -2.49 10.31
CA SER A 53 -0.75 -3.49 10.87
C SER A 53 0.40 -3.83 9.92
N HIS A 54 0.23 -3.62 8.62
CA HIS A 54 1.26 -3.88 7.59
C HIS A 54 2.13 -2.68 7.26
N LEU A 55 2.03 -1.57 8.01
CA LEU A 55 2.76 -0.34 7.70
C LEU A 55 4.26 -0.59 7.47
N GLY A 56 4.89 -1.47 8.26
CA GLY A 56 6.29 -1.85 8.06
C GLY A 56 6.59 -2.33 6.63
N SER A 57 5.87 -3.34 6.15
CA SER A 57 6.04 -3.89 4.79
C SER A 57 5.65 -2.88 3.70
N LEU A 58 4.64 -2.03 3.95
CA LEU A 58 4.23 -1.01 3.01
C LEU A 58 5.29 0.10 2.84
N LEU A 59 6.04 0.43 3.89
CA LEU A 59 7.15 1.40 3.82
C LEU A 59 8.23 0.98 2.84
N ASP A 60 8.51 -0.31 2.69
CA ASP A 60 9.45 -0.81 1.70
C ASP A 60 8.95 -0.57 0.27
N VAL A 61 7.67 -0.80 0.02
CA VAL A 61 7.03 -0.50 -1.28
C VAL A 61 7.08 1.00 -1.60
N PHE A 62 6.79 1.86 -0.61
CA PHE A 62 6.89 3.30 -0.76
C PHE A 62 8.32 3.73 -1.08
N ARG A 63 9.31 3.17 -0.37
CA ARG A 63 10.73 3.47 -0.61
C ARG A 63 11.15 3.13 -2.03
N VAL A 64 10.81 1.93 -2.51
CA VAL A 64 11.11 1.51 -3.89
C VAL A 64 10.51 2.47 -4.92
N PHE A 65 9.27 2.94 -4.70
CA PHE A 65 8.67 3.95 -5.59
C PHE A 65 9.39 5.29 -5.53
N LEU A 66 9.72 5.77 -4.32
CA LEU A 66 10.39 7.06 -4.13
C LEU A 66 11.81 7.08 -4.71
N ASP A 67 12.48 5.92 -4.73
CA ASP A 67 13.80 5.74 -5.35
C ASP A 67 13.73 5.62 -6.89
N THR A 68 12.55 5.78 -7.50
CA THR A 68 12.43 5.72 -8.96
C THR A 68 13.10 6.90 -9.66
N ASN A 69 13.99 6.60 -10.63
CA ASN A 69 14.64 7.61 -11.46
C ASN A 69 13.81 8.05 -12.67
N ASN A 70 12.59 7.50 -12.84
CA ASN A 70 11.71 7.84 -13.95
C ASN A 70 10.72 8.93 -13.54
N THR A 71 11.05 10.19 -13.86
CA THR A 71 10.24 11.38 -13.53
C THR A 71 8.79 11.27 -14.00
N LEU A 72 8.55 10.67 -15.17
CA LEU A 72 7.19 10.53 -15.70
C LEU A 72 6.38 9.53 -14.87
N VAL A 73 6.97 8.39 -14.50
CA VAL A 73 6.32 7.40 -13.62
C VAL A 73 6.03 8.02 -12.26
N PHE A 74 7.02 8.69 -11.67
CA PHE A 74 6.85 9.39 -10.40
C PHE A 74 5.70 10.40 -10.46
N SER A 75 5.73 11.33 -11.43
CA SER A 75 4.73 12.39 -11.54
C SER A 75 3.31 11.86 -11.71
N ASN A 76 3.15 10.74 -12.42
CA ASN A 76 1.84 10.13 -12.64
C ASN A 76 1.29 9.39 -11.41
N ALA A 77 2.15 8.90 -10.51
CA ALA A 77 1.73 8.09 -9.35
C ALA A 77 1.94 8.75 -7.98
N ALA A 78 2.63 9.89 -7.92
CA ALA A 78 2.97 10.57 -6.66
C ALA A 78 1.74 10.91 -5.81
N VAL A 79 0.66 11.39 -6.43
CA VAL A 79 -0.58 11.71 -5.69
C VAL A 79 -1.20 10.45 -5.08
N ASP A 80 -1.26 9.36 -5.84
CA ASP A 80 -1.80 8.08 -5.36
C ASP A 80 -0.95 7.51 -4.21
N CYS A 81 0.38 7.64 -4.30
CA CYS A 81 1.34 7.31 -3.25
C CYS A 81 1.09 8.11 -1.97
N ILE A 82 1.02 9.44 -2.06
CA ILE A 82 0.79 10.34 -0.91
C ILE A 82 -0.54 10.02 -0.23
N LEU A 83 -1.61 9.84 -1.00
CA LEU A 83 -2.92 9.49 -0.45
C LEU A 83 -2.91 8.11 0.25
N CYS A 84 -2.16 7.15 -0.29
CA CYS A 84 -1.97 5.84 0.34
C CYS A 84 -1.19 5.98 1.67
N LEU A 85 -0.08 6.71 1.67
CA LEU A 85 0.70 7.02 2.88
C LEU A 85 -0.16 7.70 3.96
N LEU A 86 -0.92 8.74 3.58
CA LEU A 86 -1.77 9.49 4.50
C LEU A 86 -2.83 8.60 5.17
N LYS A 87 -3.40 7.63 4.44
CA LYS A 87 -4.35 6.68 5.01
C LYS A 87 -3.74 5.90 6.17
N HIS A 88 -2.50 5.44 6.02
CA HIS A 88 -1.85 4.59 7.02
C HIS A 88 -1.24 5.39 8.18
N VAL A 89 -0.79 6.62 7.92
CA VAL A 89 -0.30 7.52 8.98
C VAL A 89 -1.44 8.05 9.82
N LYS A 90 -2.53 8.56 9.21
CA LYS A 90 -3.67 9.12 9.94
C LYS A 90 -4.57 8.07 10.57
N GLY A 91 -4.66 6.87 9.97
CA GLY A 91 -5.41 5.76 10.58
C GLY A 91 -4.84 5.29 11.92
N ASN A 92 -3.61 5.72 12.25
CA ASN A 92 -2.97 5.46 13.54
C ASN A 92 -3.41 6.45 14.64
N ASP A 93 -3.95 7.62 14.27
CA ASP A 93 -4.40 8.64 15.23
C ASP A 93 -5.73 8.23 15.90
N ASN A 94 -6.63 7.56 15.17
CA ASN A 94 -7.92 7.11 15.72
C ASN A 94 -7.77 6.00 16.78
N MET A 95 -6.70 5.20 16.74
CA MET A 95 -6.43 4.20 17.80
C MET A 95 -5.95 4.85 19.09
N THR A 96 -5.44 6.08 19.05
CA THR A 96 -5.01 6.81 20.25
C THR A 96 -6.13 7.57 20.95
N GLU A 97 -7.23 7.90 20.26
CA GLU A 97 -8.38 8.57 20.88
C GLU A 97 -9.27 7.59 21.68
N ASP A 98 -9.42 6.34 21.24
CA ASP A 98 -10.20 5.33 21.97
C ASP A 98 -9.50 4.80 23.24
N MET A 99 -8.18 4.97 23.38
CA MET A 99 -7.42 4.60 24.59
C MET A 99 -7.35 5.73 25.64
N ALA A 100 -7.91 6.90 25.35
CA ALA A 100 -7.95 8.04 26.27
C ALA A 100 -9.27 8.16 27.06
N GLU A 101 -10.22 7.24 26.84
CA GLU A 101 -11.53 7.21 27.51
C GLU A 101 -11.70 6.04 28.53
N GLU A 102 -10.65 5.32 28.91
CA GLU A 102 -10.66 4.36 30.05
C GLU A 102 -9.91 4.86 31.30
#